data_AF-A0A9E4FP61-F1
#
_entry.id   AF-A0A9E4FP61-F1
#
_cell.length_a   1.000
_cell.length_b   1.000
_cell.length_c   1.000
_cell.angle_alpha   90.00
_cell.angle_beta   90.00
_cell.angle_gamma   90.00
#
_symmetry.space_group_name_H-M   'P 1'
#
loop_
_entity.id
_entity.type
_entity.pdbx_description
1 polymer ?
#
loop_
_entity_poly.entity_id
_entity_poly.type
_entity_poly.pdbx_seq_one_letter_code
_entity_poly.pdbx_strand_id
1 'polypeptide(L)'
;MQNSSSSLASWLTVDLVAVGKNSAVGLVAAAWWNSIGLVAISFLNAMGLVTIGPINSIGFEAIGGVNAAGVLAIGGVNAVGLVAIGGLNSTGLVAIGGGTTRSAFPIQ
;
A
#
# COMPACT_ATOMS: atom_id res chain seq x y z
N MET A 1 -37.97 4.36 11.02
CA MET A 1 -37.05 5.39 10.51
C MET A 1 -35.64 4.97 10.89
N GLN A 2 -34.95 4.21 10.04
CA GLN A 2 -33.56 3.84 10.25
C GLN A 2 -32.70 5.09 10.04
N ASN A 3 -31.97 5.46 11.08
CA ASN A 3 -31.25 6.71 11.18
C ASN A 3 -30.06 6.70 10.20
N SER A 4 -29.96 7.71 9.34
CA SER A 4 -28.94 7.84 8.29
C SER A 4 -27.48 7.85 8.80
N SER A 5 -27.27 7.87 10.12
CA SER A 5 -25.96 7.79 10.78
C SER A 5 -25.29 6.40 10.71
N SER A 6 -26.03 5.31 10.47
CA SER A 6 -25.46 3.95 10.41
C SER A 6 -24.81 3.60 9.08
N SER A 7 -25.12 4.34 8.00
CA SER A 7 -24.54 4.04 6.69
C SER A 7 -23.07 4.45 6.66
N LEU A 8 -22.75 5.68 7.04
CA LEU A 8 -21.38 6.24 7.00
C LEU A 8 -20.40 5.47 7.88
N ALA A 9 -20.81 5.07 9.09
CA ALA A 9 -19.99 4.25 9.98
C ALA A 9 -19.70 2.85 9.40
N SER A 10 -20.57 2.31 8.53
CA SER A 10 -20.30 1.04 7.83
C SER A 10 -19.32 1.19 6.67
N TRP A 11 -19.25 2.39 6.07
CA TRP A 11 -18.41 2.69 4.91
C TRP A 11 -17.00 3.14 5.30
N LEU A 12 -16.88 3.90 6.38
CA LEU A 12 -15.63 4.48 6.84
C LEU A 12 -15.54 4.44 8.36
N THR A 13 -14.44 3.88 8.85
CA THR A 13 -14.04 3.94 10.26
C THR A 13 -12.90 4.92 10.42
N VAL A 14 -12.99 5.80 11.42
CA VAL A 14 -11.93 6.77 11.75
C VAL A 14 -11.65 6.69 13.24
N ASP A 15 -10.42 6.36 13.60
CA ASP A 15 -9.97 6.25 14.99
C ASP A 15 -8.43 6.29 15.03
N LEU A 16 -7.83 6.36 16.20
CA LEU A 16 -6.40 6.14 16.36
C LEU A 16 -6.00 4.75 15.81
N VAL A 17 -6.82 3.74 16.10
CA VAL A 17 -6.72 2.38 15.56
C VAL A 17 -8.04 2.05 14.85
N ALA A 18 -8.07 2.20 13.54
CA ALA A 18 -9.28 2.01 12.74
C ALA A 18 -9.30 0.63 12.09
N VAL A 19 -10.38 -0.12 12.30
CA VAL A 19 -10.62 -1.40 11.61
C VAL A 19 -11.97 -1.33 10.94
N GLY A 20 -11.98 -1.40 9.61
CA GLY A 20 -13.19 -1.24 8.81
C GLY A 20 -13.35 -2.34 7.76
N LYS A 21 -14.58 -2.68 7.40
CA LYS A 21 -14.79 -3.52 6.22
C LYS A 21 -14.44 -2.75 4.96
N ASN A 22 -14.98 -1.54 4.81
CA ASN A 22 -14.82 -0.79 3.57
C ASN A 22 -13.57 0.09 3.59
N SER A 23 -13.58 1.13 4.42
CA SER A 23 -12.45 2.01 4.57
C SER A 23 -12.09 2.22 6.05
N ALA A 24 -10.79 2.34 6.33
CA ALA A 24 -10.27 2.67 7.66
C ALA A 24 -9.25 3.80 7.55
N VAL A 25 -9.34 4.78 8.46
CA VAL A 25 -8.40 5.89 8.56
C VAL A 25 -7.96 6.05 10.01
N GLY A 26 -6.66 6.02 10.26
CA GLY A 26 -6.13 6.14 11.62
C GLY A 26 -4.62 6.27 11.67
N LEU A 27 -4.04 6.27 12.88
CA LEU A 27 -2.59 6.11 12.99
C LEU A 27 -2.20 4.69 12.54
N VAL A 28 -2.97 3.71 13.01
CA VAL A 28 -2.95 2.34 12.51
C VAL A 28 -4.31 2.07 11.90
N ALA A 29 -4.33 1.66 10.64
CA ALA A 29 -5.57 1.39 9.93
C ALA A 29 -5.51 0.03 9.24
N ALA A 30 -6.62 -0.70 9.30
CA ALA A 30 -6.81 -1.96 8.59
C ALA A 30 -8.20 -2.00 7.96
N ALA A 31 -8.28 -2.31 6.66
CA ALA A 31 -9.56 -2.54 6.01
C ALA A 31 -9.53 -3.55 4.89
N TRP A 32 -10.69 -4.05 4.47
CA TRP A 32 -10.74 -4.89 3.27
C TRP A 32 -10.42 -4.06 2.03
N TRP A 33 -11.20 -3.01 1.74
CA TRP A 33 -11.00 -2.26 0.51
C TRP A 33 -9.86 -1.25 0.64
N ASN A 34 -9.95 -0.26 1.54
CA ASN A 34 -8.98 0.83 1.57
C ASN A 34 -8.54 1.20 2.98
N SER A 35 -7.25 1.38 3.19
CA SER A 35 -6.70 1.79 4.48
C SER A 35 -5.75 2.97 4.34
N ILE A 36 -5.87 3.95 5.24
CA ILE A 36 -4.98 5.12 5.29
C ILE A 36 -4.48 5.32 6.71
N GLY A 37 -3.16 5.43 6.89
CA GLY A 37 -2.60 5.74 8.20
C GLY A 37 -1.08 5.87 8.20
N LEU A 38 -0.46 5.96 9.38
CA LEU A 38 0.99 5.80 9.46
C LEU A 38 1.36 4.36 9.09
N VAL A 39 0.62 3.41 9.67
CA VAL A 39 0.63 2.00 9.28
C VAL A 39 -0.72 1.67 8.68
N ALA A 40 -0.73 1.26 7.40
CA ALA A 40 -1.97 0.92 6.71
C ALA A 40 -1.90 -0.48 6.11
N ILE A 41 -2.94 -1.27 6.37
CA ILE A 41 -3.06 -2.62 5.84
C ILE A 41 -4.40 -2.73 5.12
N SER A 42 -4.39 -3.16 3.86
CA SER A 42 -5.66 -3.48 3.19
C SER A 42 -5.52 -4.50 2.09
N PHE A 43 -6.65 -5.03 1.59
CA PHE A 43 -6.63 -5.91 0.43
C PHE A 43 -6.44 -5.14 -0.88
N LEU A 44 -7.19 -4.05 -1.13
CA LEU A 44 -7.01 -3.30 -2.38
C LEU A 44 -5.97 -2.18 -2.30
N ASN A 45 -6.16 -1.18 -1.44
CA ASN A 45 -5.33 0.03 -1.46
C ASN A 45 -4.91 0.47 -0.05
N ALA A 46 -3.63 0.33 0.26
CA ALA A 46 -3.03 0.82 1.49
C ALA A 46 -2.20 2.08 1.22
N MET A 47 -2.41 3.15 1.99
CA MET A 47 -1.64 4.39 1.90
C MET A 47 -1.11 4.84 3.26
N GLY A 48 0.16 5.23 3.35
CA GLY A 48 0.77 5.56 4.63
C GLY A 48 2.28 5.72 4.64
N LEU A 49 2.90 5.63 5.82
CA LEU A 49 4.36 5.54 5.93
C LEU A 49 4.81 4.10 5.66
N VAL A 50 4.19 3.15 6.35
CA VAL A 50 4.39 1.71 6.17
C VAL A 50 3.09 1.11 5.68
N THR A 51 3.12 0.50 4.50
CA THR A 51 1.91 -0.01 3.86
C THR A 51 2.05 -1.43 3.38
N ILE A 52 1.00 -2.21 3.61
CA ILE A 52 0.92 -3.60 3.18
C ILE A 52 -0.41 -3.82 2.48
N GLY A 53 -0.36 -4.28 1.23
CA GLY A 53 -1.56 -4.72 0.53
C GLY A 53 -1.26 -5.63 -0.66
N PRO A 54 -2.08 -6.66 -0.90
CA PRO A 54 -1.87 -7.58 -2.01
C PRO A 54 -2.11 -6.93 -3.39
N ILE A 55 -2.92 -5.87 -3.51
CA ILE A 55 -3.10 -5.19 -4.80
C ILE A 55 -2.22 -3.95 -4.91
N ASN A 56 -2.55 -2.86 -4.21
CA ASN A 56 -1.80 -1.61 -4.28
C ASN A 56 -1.35 -1.16 -2.89
N SER A 57 -0.08 -0.80 -2.80
CA SER A 57 0.53 -0.28 -1.58
C SER A 57 1.36 0.95 -1.89
N ILE A 58 1.09 2.06 -1.21
CA ILE A 58 1.77 3.35 -1.43
C ILE A 58 2.26 3.88 -0.09
N GLY A 59 3.56 4.13 0.04
CA GLY A 59 4.09 4.71 1.27
C GLY A 59 5.57 5.03 1.22
N PHE A 60 6.20 5.23 2.36
CA PHE A 60 7.66 5.30 2.41
C PHE A 60 8.25 3.89 2.28
N GLU A 61 7.71 2.95 3.03
CA GLU A 61 7.90 1.51 2.87
C GLU A 61 6.58 0.91 2.37
N ALA A 62 6.58 0.38 1.15
CA ALA A 62 5.40 -0.17 0.52
C ALA A 62 5.63 -1.62 0.13
N ILE A 63 4.79 -2.52 0.65
CA ILE A 63 4.74 -3.93 0.26
C ILE A 63 3.43 -4.18 -0.47
N GLY A 64 3.54 -4.40 -1.77
CA GLY A 64 2.45 -4.59 -2.72
C GLY A 64 2.51 -5.95 -3.39
N GLY A 65 1.42 -6.71 -3.40
CA GLY A 65 1.39 -7.96 -4.17
C GLY A 65 1.36 -7.72 -5.69
N VAL A 66 0.62 -6.71 -6.16
CA VAL A 66 0.62 -6.29 -7.57
C VAL A 66 1.50 -5.06 -7.74
N ASN A 67 1.16 -3.95 -7.09
CA ASN A 67 1.87 -2.68 -7.22
C ASN A 67 2.34 -2.16 -5.86
N ALA A 68 3.60 -1.76 -5.79
CA ALA A 68 4.18 -1.06 -4.65
C ALA A 68 4.85 0.23 -5.11
N ALA A 69 4.60 1.33 -4.41
CA ALA A 69 5.24 2.61 -4.66
C ALA A 69 5.73 3.24 -3.36
N GLY A 70 7.01 3.64 -3.32
CA GLY A 70 7.56 4.30 -2.14
C GLY A 70 9.04 4.65 -2.22
N VAL A 71 9.67 4.94 -1.10
CA VAL A 71 11.14 5.04 -1.06
C VAL A 71 11.74 3.65 -1.12
N LEU A 72 11.23 2.74 -0.30
CA LEU A 72 11.41 1.30 -0.42
C LEU A 72 10.11 0.67 -0.90
N ALA A 73 10.12 0.08 -2.09
CA ALA A 73 8.96 -0.57 -2.68
C ALA A 73 9.24 -2.03 -2.99
N ILE A 74 8.42 -2.94 -2.48
CA ILE A 74 8.46 -4.37 -2.76
C ILE A 74 7.15 -4.75 -3.44
N GLY A 75 7.20 -4.99 -4.74
CA GLY A 75 6.07 -5.26 -5.60
C GLY A 75 6.15 -6.66 -6.23
N GLY A 76 5.08 -7.44 -6.19
CA GLY A 76 5.07 -8.73 -6.89
C GLY A 76 5.04 -8.58 -8.42
N VAL A 77 4.31 -7.59 -8.95
CA VAL A 77 4.31 -7.28 -10.40
C VAL A 77 5.13 -6.03 -10.68
N ASN A 78 4.77 -4.89 -10.08
CA ASN A 78 5.43 -3.61 -10.30
C ASN A 78 5.90 -3.02 -8.97
N ALA A 79 7.17 -2.61 -8.92
CA ALA A 79 7.74 -1.84 -7.82
C ALA A 79 8.35 -0.54 -8.33
N VAL A 80 8.02 0.57 -7.69
CA VAL A 80 8.57 1.90 -8.02
C VAL A 80 9.07 2.58 -6.76
N GLY A 81 10.35 2.94 -6.73
CA GLY A 81 10.89 3.68 -5.60
C GLY A 81 12.34 4.08 -5.74
N LEU A 82 12.94 4.56 -4.64
CA LEU A 82 14.39 4.76 -4.60
C LEU A 82 15.09 3.39 -4.65
N VAL A 83 14.60 2.48 -3.80
CA VAL A 83 14.93 1.06 -3.80
C VAL A 83 13.66 0.31 -4.18
N ALA A 84 13.68 -0.35 -5.33
CA ALA A 84 12.54 -1.09 -5.84
C ALA A 84 12.89 -2.58 -6.01
N ILE A 85 12.05 -3.46 -5.47
CA ILE A 85 12.15 -4.91 -5.62
C ILE A 85 10.86 -5.37 -6.28
N GLY A 86 10.91 -5.61 -7.59
CA GLY A 86 9.75 -5.97 -8.41
C GLY A 86 9.87 -7.39 -8.95
N GLY A 87 8.79 -8.17 -8.97
CA GLY A 87 8.84 -9.47 -9.64
C GLY A 87 8.96 -9.35 -11.16
N LEU A 88 8.08 -8.56 -11.79
CA LEU A 88 8.06 -8.38 -13.24
C LEU A 88 8.69 -7.05 -13.70
N ASN A 89 8.33 -5.93 -13.09
CA ASN A 89 8.88 -4.61 -13.40
C ASN A 89 9.36 -3.93 -12.13
N SER A 90 10.59 -3.40 -12.16
CA SER A 90 11.16 -2.66 -11.05
C SER A 90 11.83 -1.38 -11.56
N THR A 91 11.51 -0.23 -10.97
CA THR A 91 12.08 1.06 -11.36
C THR A 91 12.55 1.83 -10.15
N GLY A 92 13.81 2.28 -10.17
CA GLY A 92 14.37 3.07 -9.09
C GLY A 92 15.82 3.46 -9.26
N LEU A 93 16.39 4.09 -8.23
CA LEU A 93 17.84 4.32 -8.17
C LEU A 93 18.56 2.97 -8.13
N VAL A 94 18.11 2.13 -7.20
CA VAL A 94 18.46 0.71 -7.10
C VAL A 94 17.19 -0.07 -7.40
N ALA A 95 17.24 -0.91 -8.43
CA ALA A 95 16.11 -1.74 -8.81
C ALA A 95 16.58 -3.19 -8.93
N ILE A 96 15.83 -4.09 -8.31
CA ILE A 96 15.98 -5.53 -8.37
C ILE A 96 14.70 -6.08 -8.97
N GLY A 97 14.81 -6.94 -9.98
CA GLY A 97 13.64 -7.66 -10.46
C GLY A 97 13.95 -8.79 -11.42
N GLY A 98 12.99 -9.70 -11.56
CA GLY A 98 13.12 -10.89 -12.42
C GLY A 98 12.81 -10.63 -13.90
N GLY A 99 12.10 -9.55 -14.20
CA GLY A 99 11.76 -9.13 -15.56
C GLY A 99 12.47 -7.84 -15.99
N THR A 100 11.69 -6.80 -16.27
CA THR A 100 12.21 -5.50 -16.72
C THR A 100 12.66 -4.66 -15.53
N THR A 101 13.97 -4.42 -15.46
CA THR A 101 14.56 -3.62 -14.37
C THR A 101 15.17 -2.34 -14.92
N ARG A 102 14.74 -1.19 -14.38
CA ARG A 102 15.25 0.14 -14.70
C ARG A 102 15.92 0.75 -13.46
N SER A 103 17.22 0.49 -13.33
CA SER A 103 18.08 1.06 -12.29
C SER A 103 19.01 2.11 -12.87
N ALA A 104 19.19 3.22 -12.14
CA ALA A 104 20.27 4.17 -12.42
C ALA A 104 21.63 3.64 -11.93
N PHE A 105 21.62 2.78 -10.91
CA PHE A 105 22.78 2.05 -10.42
C PHE A 105 22.47 0.54 -10.45
N PRO A 106 22.73 -0.15 -11.58
CA PRO A 106 22.54 -1.58 -11.67
C PRO A 106 23.53 -2.30 -10.75
N ILE A 107 22.98 -3.08 -9.83
CA ILE A 107 23.73 -4.03 -9.02
C ILE A 107 23.99 -5.27 -9.89
N GLN A 108 25.26 -5.46 -10.28
CA GLN A 108 25.75 -6.62 -11.03
C GLN A 108 26.12 -7.76 -10.10
#